data_AF-A0A831TIW3-F1
#
_entry.id   AF-A0A831TIW3-F1
#
_cell.length_a   1.000
_cell.length_b   1.000
_cell.length_c   1.000
_cell.angle_alpha   90.00
_cell.angle_beta   90.00
_cell.angle_gamma   90.00
#
_symmetry.space_group_name_H-M   'P 1'
#
loop_
_entity.id
_entity.type
_entity.pdbx_description
1 polymer ?
#
loop_
_entity_poly.entity_id
_entity_poly.type
_entity_poly.pdbx_seq_one_letter_code
_entity_poly.pdbx_strand_id
1 'polypeptide(L)'
;MFDMQLRKGLASSYTWTDVMLNGSLRIFCRYVRYGVKGIKIDFVNTGPQMWTKWLMNVIRRCAEYSILVNVHDAYRPTGFTRTYPNLLTLERIRGNEHFPSARHNATLPFTRFPAGAGDYTSCFYDKRRHTTIPHQLGMSVIVYSPLQSIFWYDRPSAYEGEPEVEFFSHLPTVWNDTRVLMGSIGEYAVELGVAVRSGMWAALRTKRAGSCNWTGRYLLYRPYLPGRFLCA
;
A
#
# COMPACT_ATOMS: atom_id res chain seq x y z
N MET A 1 18.26 12.25 -14.11
CA MET A 1 17.07 12.89 -14.73
C MET A 1 15.85 12.30 -14.01
N PHE A 2 15.38 13.00 -12.97
CA PHE A 2 14.22 12.64 -12.15
C PHE A 2 12.98 13.22 -12.82
N ASP A 3 12.25 12.45 -13.62
CA ASP A 3 10.95 12.87 -14.15
C ASP A 3 9.90 11.78 -13.96
N MET A 4 9.44 11.66 -12.72
CA MET A 4 8.12 11.09 -12.46
C MET A 4 7.38 11.73 -11.29
N GLN A 5 7.71 13.00 -10.99
CA GLN A 5 6.93 13.88 -10.11
C GLN A 5 6.99 15.37 -10.50
N LEU A 6 7.56 15.76 -11.65
CA LEU A 6 7.81 17.18 -11.97
C LEU A 6 6.80 17.87 -12.90
N ARG A 7 5.68 17.25 -13.30
CA ARG A 7 4.71 17.97 -14.15
C ARG A 7 3.73 18.90 -13.44
N LYS A 8 3.67 18.94 -12.10
CA LYS A 8 3.02 20.02 -11.32
C LYS A 8 3.59 20.12 -9.91
N GLY A 9 4.72 20.81 -9.73
CA GLY A 9 5.13 21.59 -8.53
C GLY A 9 4.74 21.20 -7.09
N LEU A 10 4.41 19.95 -6.77
CA LEU A 10 3.98 19.51 -5.45
C LEU A 10 4.77 18.26 -5.06
N ALA A 11 6.03 18.44 -4.68
CA ALA A 11 6.69 17.49 -3.80
C ALA A 11 5.96 17.55 -2.45
N SER A 12 4.96 16.68 -2.25
CA SER A 12 4.33 16.51 -0.95
C SER A 12 5.31 15.76 -0.05
N SER A 13 5.96 16.45 0.88
CA SER A 13 6.80 15.81 1.89
C SER A 13 5.93 14.99 2.85
N TYR A 14 6.20 13.70 2.93
CA TYR A 14 5.72 12.80 3.98
C TYR A 14 6.83 12.67 5.03
N THR A 15 6.49 12.83 6.30
CA THR A 15 7.49 12.71 7.38
C THR A 15 7.18 11.52 8.27
N TRP A 16 8.24 10.80 8.62
CA TRP A 16 8.25 9.70 9.58
C TRP A 16 8.38 10.30 10.97
N THR A 17 7.41 10.07 11.84
CA THR A 17 7.38 10.71 13.15
C THR A 17 6.83 9.75 14.19
N ASP A 18 7.64 9.41 15.18
CA ASP A 18 7.18 8.73 16.38
C ASP A 18 6.30 9.70 17.17
N VAL A 19 4.98 9.62 16.97
CA VAL A 19 4.02 10.45 17.72
C VAL A 19 3.77 9.82 19.11
N MET A 20 4.81 9.33 19.78
CA MET A 20 4.74 8.95 21.19
C MET A 20 4.78 10.17 22.13
N LEU A 21 4.97 11.38 21.59
CA LEU A 21 5.15 12.59 22.38
C LEU A 21 3.89 13.46 22.39
N ASN A 22 3.00 13.09 23.29
CA ASN A 22 2.22 14.02 24.11
C ASN A 22 1.24 14.96 23.41
N GLY A 23 0.67 14.57 22.26
CA GLY A 23 -0.53 15.19 21.67
C GLY A 23 -0.47 16.71 21.49
N SER A 24 0.73 17.29 21.49
CA SER A 24 0.89 18.73 21.66
C SER A 24 0.52 19.39 20.34
N LEU A 25 -0.52 20.21 20.37
CA LEU A 25 -0.97 21.09 19.28
C LEU A 25 0.19 21.75 18.51
N ARG A 26 1.28 22.05 19.22
CA ARG A 26 2.48 22.69 18.70
C ARG A 26 3.15 21.90 17.57
N ILE A 27 3.08 20.57 17.59
CA ILE A 27 3.75 19.76 16.55
C ILE A 27 3.01 19.84 15.21
N PHE A 28 1.67 19.80 15.23
CA PHE A 28 0.86 19.92 14.02
C PHE A 28 0.99 21.30 13.38
N CYS A 29 0.97 22.38 14.18
CA CYS A 29 1.22 23.73 13.66
C CYS A 29 2.59 23.83 12.97
N ARG A 30 3.61 23.15 13.50
CA ARG A 30 4.94 23.11 12.90
C ARG A 30 4.96 22.31 11.60
N TYR A 31 4.31 21.15 11.57
CA TYR A 31 4.15 20.35 10.35
C TYR A 31 3.46 21.10 9.23
N VAL A 32 2.36 21.80 9.54
CA VAL A 32 1.66 22.66 8.59
C VAL A 32 2.58 23.77 8.07
N ARG A 33 3.29 24.46 8.97
CA ARG A 33 4.26 25.49 8.59
C ARG A 33 5.38 24.96 7.67
N TYR A 34 5.80 23.71 7.87
CA TYR A 34 6.81 23.05 7.04
C TYR A 34 6.24 22.42 5.76
N GLY A 35 4.92 22.49 5.53
CA GLY A 35 4.28 21.96 4.33
C GLY A 35 4.08 20.44 4.33
N VAL A 36 4.25 19.77 5.48
CA VAL A 36 4.04 18.32 5.63
C VAL A 36 2.60 17.96 5.26
N LYS A 37 2.44 16.93 4.41
CA LYS A 37 1.13 16.48 3.92
C LYS A 37 0.61 15.23 4.58
N GLY A 38 1.50 14.45 5.18
CA GLY A 38 1.12 13.25 5.90
C GLY A 38 2.17 12.79 6.89
N ILE A 39 1.71 12.02 7.87
CA ILE A 39 2.53 11.40 8.89
C ILE A 39 2.32 9.89 8.89
N LYS A 40 3.39 9.14 9.13
CA LYS A 40 3.27 7.75 9.59
C LYS A 40 3.50 7.71 11.10
N ILE A 41 2.56 7.11 11.82
CA ILE A 41 2.61 6.91 13.26
C ILE A 41 2.99 5.47 13.53
N ASP A 42 4.04 5.28 14.33
CA ASP A 42 4.60 4.00 14.72
C ASP A 42 4.65 3.88 16.25
N PHE A 43 4.95 2.68 16.73
CA PHE A 43 4.94 2.24 18.13
C PHE A 43 3.64 2.55 18.90
N VAL A 44 2.48 2.32 18.26
CA VAL A 44 1.19 2.60 18.91
C VAL A 44 0.81 1.54 19.93
N ASN A 45 0.47 1.98 21.15
CA ASN A 45 -0.11 1.10 22.15
C ASN A 45 -1.54 0.67 21.75
N THR A 46 -1.88 -0.60 21.98
CA THR A 46 -3.19 -1.16 21.68
C THR A 46 -3.71 -2.05 22.81
N GLY A 47 -5.02 -2.31 22.83
CA GLY A 47 -5.69 -3.09 23.87
C GLY A 47 -6.54 -2.20 24.79
N PRO A 48 -5.94 -1.42 25.72
CA PRO A 48 -6.69 -0.53 26.60
C PRO A 48 -7.46 0.56 25.84
N GLN A 49 -8.70 0.84 26.28
CA GLN A 49 -9.58 1.85 25.68
C GLN A 49 -8.92 3.24 25.61
N MET A 50 -8.09 3.59 26.60
CA MET A 50 -7.37 4.87 26.65
C MET A 50 -6.50 5.08 25.40
N TRP A 51 -5.78 4.04 24.95
CA TRP A 51 -4.90 4.14 23.79
C TRP A 51 -5.67 4.20 22.47
N THR A 52 -6.77 3.45 22.36
CA THR A 52 -7.69 3.58 21.22
C THR A 52 -8.27 4.99 21.13
N LYS A 53 -8.73 5.55 22.27
CA LYS A 53 -9.25 6.93 22.33
C LYS A 53 -8.17 7.95 21.95
N TRP A 54 -6.94 7.74 22.42
CA TRP A 54 -5.81 8.59 22.07
C TRP A 54 -5.55 8.58 20.56
N LEU A 55 -5.40 7.40 19.95
CA LEU A 55 -5.11 7.27 18.52
C LEU A 55 -6.23 7.86 17.65
N MET A 56 -7.49 7.56 17.99
CA MET A 56 -8.65 8.14 17.29
C MET A 56 -8.68 9.67 17.38
N ASN A 57 -8.32 10.23 18.55
CA ASN A 57 -8.19 11.68 18.70
C ASN A 57 -7.05 12.24 17.85
N VAL A 58 -5.89 11.59 17.79
CA VAL A 58 -4.77 12.01 16.94
C VAL A 58 -5.18 12.04 15.47
N ILE A 59 -5.83 10.99 14.97
CA ILE A 59 -6.33 10.91 13.58
C ILE A 59 -7.31 12.05 13.28
N ARG A 60 -8.27 12.28 14.18
CA ARG A 60 -9.25 13.37 14.08
C ARG A 60 -8.57 14.74 14.02
N ARG A 61 -7.58 14.99 14.88
CA ARG A 61 -6.81 16.25 14.86
C ARG A 61 -6.02 16.42 13.57
N CYS A 62 -5.39 15.35 13.06
CA CYS A 62 -4.71 15.42 11.77
C CYS A 62 -5.69 15.83 10.66
N ALA A 63 -6.95 15.39 10.71
CA ALA A 63 -7.97 15.81 9.77
C ALA A 63 -8.25 17.33 9.84
N GLU A 64 -8.33 17.91 11.04
CA GLU A 64 -8.50 19.37 11.24
C GLU A 64 -7.39 20.19 10.56
N TYR A 65 -6.17 19.64 10.51
CA TYR A 65 -5.00 20.28 9.88
C TYR A 65 -4.74 19.80 8.44
N SER A 66 -5.66 19.02 7.84
CA SER A 66 -5.49 18.43 6.51
C SER A 66 -4.20 17.60 6.36
N ILE A 67 -3.84 16.86 7.41
CA ILE A 67 -2.70 15.94 7.45
C ILE A 67 -3.22 14.50 7.24
N LEU A 68 -2.64 13.83 6.25
CA LEU A 68 -2.87 12.41 5.97
C LEU A 68 -2.17 11.53 7.01
N VAL A 69 -2.72 10.36 7.31
CA VAL A 69 -2.24 9.47 8.37
C VAL A 69 -2.08 8.05 7.83
N ASN A 70 -0.93 7.46 8.14
CA ASN A 70 -0.65 6.04 8.06
C ASN A 70 -0.32 5.54 9.47
N VAL A 71 -0.91 4.43 9.93
CA VAL A 71 -0.68 3.89 11.29
C VAL A 71 -0.08 2.50 11.21
N HIS A 72 1.05 2.30 11.86
CA HIS A 72 1.73 1.01 11.93
C HIS A 72 1.46 0.26 13.25
N ASP A 73 2.00 -0.95 13.37
CA ASP A 73 1.88 -1.89 14.48
C ASP A 73 0.51 -2.58 14.65
N ALA A 74 0.10 -2.76 15.90
CA ALA A 74 -0.95 -3.65 16.35
C ALA A 74 -2.36 -3.04 16.27
N TYR A 75 -2.53 -1.84 15.69
CA TYR A 75 -3.85 -1.23 15.58
C TYR A 75 -4.72 -1.95 14.53
N ARG A 76 -5.88 -2.44 14.97
CA ARG A 76 -6.83 -3.17 14.11
C ARG A 76 -7.69 -2.20 13.32
N PRO A 77 -7.77 -2.35 11.98
CA PRO A 77 -8.77 -1.65 11.19
C PRO A 77 -10.19 -2.07 11.61
N THR A 78 -11.02 -1.07 11.88
CA THR A 78 -12.42 -1.22 12.33
C THR A 78 -13.38 -0.41 11.46
N GLY A 79 -12.94 0.03 10.28
CA GLY A 79 -13.71 0.91 9.40
C GLY A 79 -13.63 2.40 9.75
N PHE A 80 -12.78 2.81 10.71
CA PHE A 80 -12.60 4.22 11.09
C PHE A 80 -12.14 5.12 9.94
N THR A 81 -11.53 4.54 8.90
CA THR A 81 -11.23 5.20 7.62
C THR A 81 -12.46 5.78 6.92
N ARG A 82 -13.65 5.20 7.13
CA ARG A 82 -14.93 5.75 6.61
C ARG A 82 -15.30 7.06 7.31
N THR A 83 -15.07 7.15 8.62
CA THR A 83 -15.37 8.35 9.41
C THR A 83 -14.31 9.43 9.18
N TYR A 84 -13.04 9.03 9.08
CA TYR A 84 -11.89 9.92 8.89
C TYR A 84 -11.06 9.46 7.69
N PRO A 85 -11.39 9.93 6.47
CA PRO A 85 -10.72 9.50 5.24
C PRO A 85 -9.27 9.99 5.10
N ASN A 86 -8.80 10.86 6.01
CA ASN A 86 -7.38 11.21 6.09
C ASN A 86 -6.53 10.06 6.64
N LEU A 87 -7.12 9.06 7.33
CA LEU A 87 -6.47 7.79 7.63
C LEU A 87 -6.45 6.93 6.36
N LEU A 88 -5.34 7.00 5.63
CA LEU A 88 -5.23 6.38 4.31
C LEU A 88 -5.02 4.88 4.38
N THR A 89 -4.12 4.45 5.24
CA THR A 89 -3.72 3.04 5.31
C THR A 89 -3.17 2.69 6.69
N LEU A 90 -3.08 1.39 6.96
CA LEU A 90 -2.64 0.85 8.23
C LEU A 90 -1.83 -0.42 8.01
N GLU A 91 -0.84 -0.69 8.84
CA GLU A 91 -0.09 -1.94 8.79
C GLU A 91 -0.94 -3.10 9.34
N ARG A 92 -0.70 -3.53 10.59
CA ARG A 92 -1.23 -4.78 11.17
C ARG A 92 -1.27 -5.93 10.17
N ILE A 93 -0.21 -6.02 9.40
CA ILE A 93 0.08 -7.05 8.40
C ILE A 93 1.51 -7.45 8.73
N ARG A 94 1.82 -8.74 8.63
CA ARG A 94 3.22 -9.15 8.57
C ARG A 94 3.74 -8.79 7.17
N GLY A 95 4.03 -7.50 6.97
CA GLY A 95 4.37 -6.89 5.69
C GLY A 95 5.75 -7.30 5.20
N ASN A 96 6.19 -6.70 4.11
CA ASN A 96 7.45 -7.06 3.47
C ASN A 96 8.69 -6.73 4.34
N GLU A 97 8.55 -5.93 5.40
CA GLU A 97 9.57 -5.80 6.45
C GLU A 97 9.97 -7.14 7.10
N HIS A 98 9.06 -8.12 7.10
CA HIS A 98 9.26 -9.45 7.65
C HIS A 98 9.56 -10.52 6.58
N PHE A 99 9.71 -10.13 5.31
CA PHE A 99 9.94 -11.00 4.16
C PHE A 99 9.04 -12.26 4.14
N PRO A 100 7.71 -12.10 4.17
CA PRO A 100 6.77 -13.21 4.30
C PRO A 100 6.82 -14.13 3.08
N SER A 101 6.39 -15.38 3.29
CA SER A 101 6.26 -16.34 2.19
C SER A 101 5.07 -16.00 1.29
N ALA A 102 5.12 -16.51 0.06
CA ALA A 102 3.99 -16.37 -0.87
C ALA A 102 2.66 -16.92 -0.32
N ARG A 103 2.71 -17.96 0.53
CA ARG A 103 1.52 -18.53 1.20
C ARG A 103 0.91 -17.55 2.21
N HIS A 104 1.74 -16.83 2.96
CA HIS A 104 1.25 -15.77 3.85
C HIS A 104 0.51 -14.71 3.04
N ASN A 105 1.13 -14.23 1.96
CA ASN A 105 0.54 -13.24 1.06
C ASN A 105 -0.78 -13.70 0.46
N ALA A 106 -0.89 -14.95 0.01
CA ALA A 106 -2.13 -15.53 -0.50
C ALA A 106 -3.20 -15.79 0.58
N THR A 107 -2.89 -15.60 1.87
CA THR A 107 -3.86 -15.68 2.97
C THR A 107 -4.46 -14.32 3.32
N LEU A 108 -3.71 -13.23 3.13
CA LEU A 108 -4.12 -11.87 3.50
C LEU A 108 -5.43 -11.39 2.86
N PRO A 109 -5.73 -11.68 1.57
CA PRO A 109 -6.99 -11.28 0.92
C PRO A 109 -8.24 -11.81 1.61
N PHE A 110 -8.12 -12.95 2.27
CA PHE A 110 -9.25 -13.63 2.93
C PHE A 110 -9.34 -13.34 4.42
N THR A 111 -8.37 -12.61 4.99
CA THR A 111 -8.25 -12.44 6.45
C THR A 111 -8.05 -10.99 6.84
N ARG A 112 -6.95 -10.35 6.41
CA ARG A 112 -6.57 -9.00 6.82
C ARG A 112 -7.18 -7.91 5.94
N PHE A 113 -7.24 -8.11 4.62
CA PHE A 113 -7.79 -7.08 3.71
C PHE A 113 -9.32 -6.90 3.77
N PRO A 114 -10.14 -7.88 4.19
CA PRO A 114 -11.55 -7.64 4.50
C PRO A 114 -11.77 -6.60 5.61
N ALA A 115 -10.79 -6.37 6.49
CA ALA A 115 -10.88 -5.36 7.55
C ALA A 115 -10.64 -3.92 7.04
N GLY A 116 -10.10 -3.76 5.83
CA GLY A 116 -9.81 -2.46 5.22
C GLY A 116 -8.38 -2.35 4.69
N ALA A 117 -8.00 -1.12 4.31
CA ALA A 117 -6.72 -0.80 3.69
C ALA A 117 -5.50 -1.31 4.47
N GLY A 118 -4.43 -1.62 3.75
CA GLY A 118 -3.23 -2.27 4.26
C GLY A 118 -1.93 -1.69 3.73
N ASP A 119 -1.02 -1.24 4.59
CA ASP A 119 0.32 -0.84 4.18
C ASP A 119 1.25 -2.05 4.20
N TYR A 120 1.40 -2.70 3.05
CA TYR A 120 2.22 -3.90 2.89
C TYR A 120 3.73 -3.61 2.69
N THR A 121 4.09 -2.34 2.45
CA THR A 121 5.46 -1.83 2.35
C THR A 121 6.37 -2.63 1.39
N SER A 122 6.13 -2.53 0.07
CA SER A 122 6.90 -3.31 -0.91
C SER A 122 8.41 -3.08 -0.79
N CYS A 123 9.19 -4.17 -0.70
CA CYS A 123 10.67 -4.16 -0.77
C CYS A 123 11.06 -4.75 -2.15
N PHE A 124 10.81 -3.98 -3.21
CA PHE A 124 10.85 -4.47 -4.60
C PHE A 124 12.23 -5.01 -5.01
N TYR A 125 13.33 -4.38 -4.57
CA TYR A 125 14.70 -4.76 -4.92
C TYR A 125 15.42 -5.60 -3.86
N ASP A 126 14.92 -5.63 -2.63
CA ASP A 126 15.58 -6.32 -1.52
C ASP A 126 15.73 -7.83 -1.80
N LYS A 127 16.94 -8.35 -1.60
CA LYS A 127 17.31 -9.74 -1.88
C LYS A 127 16.79 -10.72 -0.82
N ARG A 128 16.36 -10.23 0.35
CA ARG A 128 15.80 -11.06 1.44
C ARG A 128 14.38 -11.53 1.14
N ARG A 129 13.73 -11.00 0.09
CA ARG A 129 12.37 -11.39 -0.29
C ARG A 129 12.28 -12.87 -0.67
N HIS A 130 11.22 -13.53 -0.22
CA HIS A 130 10.93 -14.95 -0.52
C HIS A 130 9.95 -15.13 -1.69
N THR A 131 9.80 -14.11 -2.55
CA THR A 131 8.78 -14.03 -3.60
C THR A 131 9.37 -13.44 -4.88
N THR A 132 8.74 -13.73 -6.02
CA THR A 132 9.19 -13.27 -7.34
C THR A 132 8.77 -11.83 -7.61
N ILE A 133 9.39 -11.16 -8.59
CA ILE A 133 8.99 -9.81 -9.02
C ILE A 133 7.51 -9.77 -9.43
N PRO A 134 6.98 -10.71 -10.24
CA PRO A 134 5.56 -10.65 -10.59
C PRO A 134 4.61 -10.85 -9.40
N HIS A 135 5.04 -11.60 -8.37
CA HIS A 135 4.30 -11.69 -7.11
C HIS A 135 4.26 -10.37 -6.35
N GLN A 136 5.26 -9.50 -6.50
CA GLN A 136 5.26 -8.12 -5.95
C GLN A 136 4.41 -7.16 -6.79
N LEU A 137 4.34 -7.34 -8.12
CA LEU A 137 3.49 -6.56 -9.06
C LEU A 137 1.98 -6.86 -8.99
N GLY A 138 1.61 -8.04 -8.54
CA GLY A 138 1.38 -7.95 -7.13
C GLY A 138 0.09 -8.15 -6.40
N MET A 139 0.38 -8.62 -5.21
CA MET A 139 0.32 -7.77 -4.03
C MET A 139 0.03 -6.27 -4.23
N SER A 140 0.73 -5.48 -5.06
CA SER A 140 0.35 -4.06 -5.24
C SER A 140 -1.03 -3.82 -5.85
N VAL A 141 -1.66 -4.81 -6.49
CA VAL A 141 -3.09 -4.75 -6.88
C VAL A 141 -3.97 -5.32 -5.78
N ILE A 142 -3.61 -6.49 -5.25
CA ILE A 142 -4.37 -7.24 -4.24
C ILE A 142 -4.45 -6.50 -2.89
N VAL A 143 -3.40 -5.79 -2.52
CA VAL A 143 -3.34 -4.96 -1.31
C VAL A 143 -4.00 -3.63 -1.64
N TYR A 144 -5.28 -3.51 -1.28
CA TYR A 144 -5.93 -2.22 -1.30
C TYR A 144 -5.23 -1.27 -0.31
N SER A 145 -4.59 -0.23 -0.84
CA SER A 145 -3.97 0.83 -0.05
C SER A 145 -3.94 2.13 -0.85
N PRO A 146 -4.65 3.18 -0.41
CA PRO A 146 -4.58 4.53 -1.01
C PRO A 146 -3.17 5.13 -1.04
N LEU A 147 -2.28 4.66 -0.15
CA LEU A 147 -0.87 5.01 -0.09
C LEU A 147 -0.02 3.74 -0.24
N GLN A 148 0.78 3.63 -1.29
CA GLN A 148 1.66 2.48 -1.52
C GLN A 148 3.13 2.89 -1.50
N SER A 149 3.94 2.06 -0.84
CA SER A 149 5.40 2.18 -0.80
C SER A 149 6.01 1.12 -1.72
N ILE A 150 6.94 1.52 -2.59
CA ILE A 150 7.58 0.65 -3.60
C ILE A 150 8.98 0.22 -3.14
N PHE A 151 9.70 1.13 -2.47
CA PHE A 151 11.12 1.01 -2.13
C PHE A 151 11.35 0.91 -0.62
N TRP A 152 10.50 0.19 0.10
CA TRP A 152 10.74 -0.08 1.52
C TRP A 152 12.03 -0.89 1.68
N TYR A 153 12.94 -0.44 2.53
CA TYR A 153 14.33 -0.94 2.63
C TYR A 153 15.17 -0.91 1.35
N ASP A 154 14.65 -0.38 0.25
CA ASP A 154 15.40 -0.17 -0.99
C ASP A 154 15.93 1.26 -1.08
N ARG A 155 16.68 1.53 -2.14
CA ARG A 155 17.13 2.87 -2.50
C ARG A 155 16.71 3.18 -3.93
N PRO A 156 16.37 4.44 -4.27
CA PRO A 156 16.09 4.82 -5.65
C PRO A 156 17.25 4.49 -6.62
N SER A 157 18.48 4.43 -6.13
CA SER A 157 19.65 4.04 -6.92
C SER A 157 19.68 2.57 -7.32
N ALA A 158 18.80 1.72 -6.77
CA ALA A 158 18.65 0.32 -7.18
C ALA A 158 17.83 0.18 -8.47
N TYR A 159 17.14 1.24 -8.91
CA TYR A 159 16.45 1.27 -10.19
C TYR A 159 17.45 1.51 -11.32
N GLU A 160 17.56 0.55 -12.23
CA GLU A 160 18.48 0.58 -13.39
C GLU A 160 17.75 0.78 -14.73
N GLY A 161 16.43 1.04 -14.69
CA GLY A 161 15.62 1.28 -15.88
C GLY A 161 14.68 0.13 -16.25
N GLU A 162 14.39 -0.76 -15.30
CA GLU A 162 13.54 -1.93 -15.50
C GLU A 162 12.09 -1.51 -15.86
N PRO A 163 11.49 -2.11 -16.91
CA PRO A 163 10.14 -1.75 -17.35
C PRO A 163 9.06 -2.11 -16.33
N GLU A 164 9.30 -3.07 -15.44
CA GLU A 164 8.37 -3.48 -14.39
C GLU A 164 8.09 -2.36 -13.39
N VAL A 165 9.03 -1.44 -13.17
CA VAL A 165 8.82 -0.32 -12.24
C VAL A 165 7.83 0.71 -12.83
N GLU A 166 7.77 0.84 -14.16
CA GLU A 166 6.80 1.70 -14.86
C GLU A 166 5.35 1.31 -14.57
N PHE A 167 5.11 0.05 -14.22
CA PHE A 167 3.79 -0.40 -13.78
C PHE A 167 3.24 0.46 -12.63
N PHE A 168 4.05 0.76 -11.62
CA PHE A 168 3.63 1.52 -10.44
C PHE A 168 3.30 2.98 -10.77
N SER A 169 3.90 3.53 -11.83
CA SER A 169 3.61 4.87 -12.37
C SER A 169 2.20 4.99 -12.93
N HIS A 170 1.63 3.86 -13.34
CA HIS A 170 0.31 3.77 -13.94
C HIS A 170 -0.72 3.12 -13.02
N LEU A 171 -0.28 2.45 -11.96
CA LEU A 171 -1.12 1.79 -10.97
C LEU A 171 -1.92 2.81 -10.15
N PRO A 172 -3.27 2.82 -10.25
CA PRO A 172 -4.13 3.51 -9.32
C PRO A 172 -4.03 2.89 -7.94
N THR A 173 -4.08 3.73 -6.90
CA THR A 173 -4.14 3.29 -5.50
C THR A 173 -5.57 3.27 -4.95
N VAL A 174 -6.54 3.75 -5.74
CA VAL A 174 -7.97 3.77 -5.42
C VAL A 174 -8.79 3.28 -6.60
N TRP A 175 -9.87 2.55 -6.30
CA TRP A 175 -10.69 1.84 -7.28
C TRP A 175 -12.15 2.27 -7.17
N ASN A 176 -12.86 2.26 -8.30
CA ASN A 176 -14.31 2.48 -8.37
C ASN A 176 -15.09 1.19 -8.14
N ASP A 177 -14.56 0.07 -8.61
CA ASP A 177 -15.13 -1.27 -8.44
C ASP A 177 -13.97 -2.27 -8.24
N THR A 178 -14.20 -3.30 -7.41
CA THR A 178 -13.24 -4.38 -7.17
C THR A 178 -14.00 -5.70 -7.17
N ARG A 179 -13.52 -6.67 -7.95
CA ARG A 179 -14.16 -7.99 -8.10
C ARG A 179 -13.18 -9.09 -7.76
N VAL A 180 -13.55 -9.94 -6.80
CA VAL A 180 -12.82 -11.19 -6.54
C VAL A 180 -13.24 -12.20 -7.61
N LEU A 181 -12.31 -12.58 -8.50
CA LEU A 181 -12.59 -13.48 -9.60
C LEU A 181 -12.44 -14.94 -9.19
N MET A 182 -11.37 -15.27 -8.46
CA MET A 182 -11.08 -16.62 -7.99
C MET A 182 -10.20 -16.56 -6.73
N GLY A 183 -10.27 -17.59 -5.88
CA GLY A 183 -9.45 -17.63 -4.68
C GLY A 183 -9.41 -18.99 -3.99
N SER A 184 -8.28 -19.28 -3.36
CA SER A 184 -8.09 -20.38 -2.42
C SER A 184 -7.10 -19.94 -1.35
N ILE A 185 -7.52 -19.98 -0.08
CA ILE A 185 -6.78 -19.40 1.04
C ILE A 185 -5.36 -20.00 1.12
N GLY A 186 -4.35 -19.13 1.08
CA GLY A 186 -2.94 -19.53 1.18
C GLY A 186 -2.37 -20.15 -0.11
N GLU A 187 -3.21 -20.40 -1.11
CA GLU A 187 -2.80 -20.96 -2.39
C GLU A 187 -2.81 -19.90 -3.49
N TYR A 188 -3.92 -19.17 -3.65
CA TYR A 188 -4.01 -18.02 -4.56
C TYR A 188 -5.18 -17.07 -4.31
N ALA A 189 -5.06 -15.83 -4.79
CA ALA A 189 -6.17 -14.87 -4.91
C ALA A 189 -6.06 -14.17 -6.26
N VAL A 190 -7.20 -13.96 -6.93
CA VAL A 190 -7.31 -13.23 -8.20
C VAL A 190 -8.40 -12.18 -8.05
N GLU A 191 -8.01 -10.91 -8.13
CA GLU A 191 -8.92 -9.77 -8.00
C GLU A 191 -8.77 -8.85 -9.20
N LEU A 192 -9.86 -8.18 -9.58
CA LEU A 192 -9.95 -7.20 -10.64
C LEU A 192 -10.29 -5.84 -10.04
N GLY A 193 -9.36 -4.88 -10.12
CA GLY A 193 -9.62 -3.48 -9.77
C GLY A 193 -10.01 -2.66 -11.01
N VAL A 194 -11.02 -1.80 -10.87
CA VAL A 194 -11.52 -0.91 -11.94
C VAL A 194 -11.33 0.54 -11.53
N ALA A 195 -10.56 1.30 -12.29
CA ALA A 195 -10.37 2.74 -12.05
C ALA A 195 -10.81 3.55 -13.27
N VAL A 196 -11.98 4.19 -13.19
CA VAL A 196 -12.63 4.88 -14.33
C VAL A 196 -11.80 6.07 -14.82
N ARG A 197 -11.14 6.81 -13.91
CA ARG A 197 -10.33 7.97 -14.28
C ARG A 197 -9.05 7.62 -15.05
N SER A 198 -8.52 6.42 -14.89
CA SER A 198 -7.34 5.92 -15.62
C SER A 198 -7.69 4.92 -16.72
N GLY A 199 -8.95 4.51 -16.82
CA GLY A 199 -9.40 3.42 -17.68
C GLY A 199 -8.75 2.07 -17.36
N MET A 200 -8.16 1.90 -16.16
CA MET A 200 -7.29 0.75 -15.90
C MET A 200 -8.03 -0.41 -15.22
N TRP A 201 -7.75 -1.61 -15.73
CA TRP A 201 -8.15 -2.88 -15.15
C TRP A 201 -6.89 -3.67 -14.78
N ALA A 202 -6.78 -4.11 -13.53
CA ALA A 202 -5.67 -4.96 -13.10
C ALA A 202 -6.21 -6.27 -12.53
N ALA A 203 -5.82 -7.39 -13.13
CA ALA A 203 -6.05 -8.72 -12.61
C ALA A 203 -4.73 -9.39 -12.23
N LEU A 204 -4.58 -9.83 -10.98
CA LEU A 204 -3.34 -10.50 -10.58
C LEU A 204 -3.53 -11.67 -9.63
N ARG A 205 -2.71 -12.70 -9.84
CA ARG A 205 -2.65 -13.91 -9.03
C ARG A 205 -1.41 -13.94 -8.15
N THR A 206 -1.59 -13.94 -6.84
CA THR A 206 -0.55 -14.37 -5.89
C THR A 206 -0.59 -15.90 -5.78
N LYS A 207 0.54 -16.64 -5.86
CA LYS A 207 0.57 -18.12 -5.72
C LYS A 207 1.75 -18.57 -4.86
N ARG A 208 1.62 -19.69 -4.14
CA ARG A 208 2.74 -20.37 -3.45
C ARG A 208 3.95 -20.58 -4.38
N ALA A 209 5.14 -20.20 -3.92
CA ALA A 209 6.41 -20.45 -4.61
C ALA A 209 6.71 -21.96 -4.68
N GLY A 210 7.08 -22.48 -5.87
CA GLY A 210 7.52 -23.87 -6.08
C GLY A 210 6.65 -24.75 -6.97
N SER A 211 5.49 -24.30 -7.44
CA SER A 211 4.74 -25.02 -8.49
C SER A 211 5.08 -24.41 -9.86
N CYS A 212 6.07 -24.97 -10.55
CA CYS A 212 6.72 -24.40 -11.73
C CYS A 212 5.87 -24.43 -13.02
N ASN A 213 4.62 -24.85 -12.97
CA ASN A 213 3.74 -24.83 -14.14
C ASN A 213 2.85 -23.61 -14.09
N TRP A 214 3.29 -22.48 -14.64
CA TRP A 214 2.34 -21.47 -15.11
C TRP A 214 2.83 -20.72 -16.35
N THR A 215 1.98 -20.76 -17.38
CA THR A 215 2.01 -20.00 -18.65
C THR A 215 1.34 -18.61 -18.45
N GLY A 216 1.90 -17.84 -17.52
CA GLY A 216 1.37 -16.63 -16.83
C GLY A 216 0.85 -15.47 -17.66
N ARG A 217 -0.29 -15.57 -18.34
CA ARG A 217 -0.96 -14.37 -18.88
C ARG A 217 -1.42 -13.45 -17.73
N TYR A 218 -0.66 -12.40 -17.43
CA TYR A 218 -1.16 -11.25 -16.70
C TYR A 218 -2.16 -10.53 -17.62
N LEU A 219 -3.38 -10.32 -17.14
CA LEU A 219 -4.38 -9.51 -17.84
C LEU A 219 -4.30 -8.09 -17.27
N LEU A 220 -3.30 -7.34 -17.74
CA LEU A 220 -3.36 -5.89 -17.71
C LEU A 220 -4.19 -5.47 -18.92
N TYR A 221 -5.51 -5.32 -18.75
CA TYR A 221 -6.33 -4.77 -19.83
C TYR A 221 -6.28 -3.25 -19.73
N ARG A 222 -5.41 -2.64 -20.54
CA ARG A 222 -5.42 -1.20 -20.80
C ARG A 222 -6.29 -0.97 -22.05
N PRO A 223 -7.36 -0.17 -22.01
CA PRO A 223 -8.14 0.16 -23.21
C PRO A 223 -7.37 0.99 -24.26
N TYR A 224 -6.12 1.38 -24.00
CA TYR A 224 -5.34 2.28 -24.86
C TYR A 224 -3.96 1.75 -25.30
N LEU A 225 -3.64 0.47 -25.06
CA LEU A 225 -2.46 -0.18 -25.65
C LEU A 225 -2.90 -1.48 -26.33
N PRO A 226 -3.19 -1.49 -27.65
CA PRO A 226 -3.43 -2.73 -28.36
C PRO A 226 -2.16 -3.57 -28.35
N GLY A 227 -2.23 -4.78 -27.77
CA GLY A 227 -1.33 -5.87 -28.13
C GLY A 227 -0.04 -6.09 -27.32
N ARG A 228 0.15 -5.48 -26.14
CA ARG A 228 1.28 -5.86 -25.26
C ARG A 228 0.79 -6.42 -23.92
N PHE A 229 0.82 -7.74 -23.84
CA PHE A 229 0.79 -8.46 -22.57
C PHE A 229 2.17 -8.32 -21.92
N LEU A 230 2.24 -7.86 -20.68
CA LEU A 230 3.42 -8.09 -19.86
C LEU A 230 3.42 -9.58 -19.53
N CYS A 231 4.14 -10.36 -20.33
CA CYS A 231 4.43 -11.75 -20.06
C CYS A 231 5.88 -11.79 -19.57
N ALA A 232 6.07 -12.07 -18.29
CA ALA A 232 7.35 -12.47 -17.71
C ALA A 232 7.17 -13.85 -17.09
#